data_AF-A0A545B4Z8-F1
#
_entry.id   AF-A0A545B4Z8-F1
#
_cell.length_a   1.000
_cell.length_b   1.000
_cell.length_c   1.000
_cell.angle_alpha   90.00
_cell.angle_beta   90.00
_cell.angle_gamma   90.00
#
_symmetry.space_group_name_H-M   'P 1'
#
loop_
_entity.id
_entity.type
_entity.pdbx_description
1 polymer ?
#
loop_
_entity_poly.entity_id
_entity_poly.type
_entity_poly.pdbx_seq_one_letter_code
_entity_poly.pdbx_strand_id
1 'polypeptide(L)'
;MSRIALVLALIPLAACQMDNLPQLPGMAPPANLPDMSVPGTCFMFVEDPGDGTFTLVQGISDGSEVPVGTRARGLSAAELDARWEKERAIMQVNPECLAISVRDRTQAREVSAS
;
A
#
# COMPACT_ATOMS: atom_id res chain seq x y z
N MET A 1 48.13 14.88 31.81
CA MET A 1 48.00 15.68 30.57
C MET A 1 47.04 14.92 29.66
N SER A 2 45.73 15.03 29.86
CA SER A 2 44.81 15.95 29.16
C SER A 2 45.10 16.08 27.68
N ARG A 3 44.33 15.36 26.84
CA ARG A 3 43.83 15.81 25.53
C ARG A 3 42.48 15.15 25.25
N ILE A 4 41.43 15.93 25.51
CA ILE A 4 40.08 15.76 25.00
C ILE A 4 40.14 15.85 23.47
N ALA A 5 39.54 14.90 22.77
CA ALA A 5 39.17 15.04 21.36
C ALA A 5 37.73 14.56 21.20
N LEU A 6 36.83 15.53 21.32
CA LEU A 6 35.43 15.46 20.95
C LEU A 6 35.36 15.46 19.41
N VAL A 7 34.85 14.40 18.79
CA VAL A 7 34.37 14.46 17.39
C VAL A 7 32.97 13.86 17.35
N LEU A 8 32.03 14.79 17.33
CA LEU A 8 30.77 14.81 16.58
C LEU A 8 30.10 13.48 16.23
N ALA A 9 28.90 13.36 16.79
CA ALA A 9 27.70 12.78 16.20
C ALA A 9 27.76 12.56 14.68
N LEU A 10 27.72 11.29 14.28
CA LEU A 10 27.16 10.86 13.00
C LEU A 10 25.92 10.04 13.31
N ILE A 11 24.81 10.76 13.42
CA ILE A 11 23.47 10.21 13.27
C ILE A 11 23.41 9.74 11.81
N PRO A 12 23.32 8.44 11.48
CA PRO A 12 22.79 8.09 10.18
C PRO A 12 21.33 8.53 10.21
N LEU A 13 21.06 9.61 9.47
CA LEU A 13 19.72 9.93 9.02
C LEU A 13 19.18 8.68 8.33
N ALA A 14 18.29 7.94 9.00
CA ALA A 14 17.36 7.04 8.32
C ALA A 14 16.33 7.92 7.59
N ALA A 15 16.83 8.68 6.61
CA ALA A 15 16.02 9.38 5.64
C ALA A 15 15.60 8.37 4.58
N CYS A 16 14.29 8.29 4.37
CA CYS A 16 13.69 7.97 3.09
C CYS A 16 14.14 6.65 2.44
N GLN A 17 13.71 5.52 2.98
CA GLN A 17 13.31 4.46 2.07
C GLN A 17 11.83 4.69 1.76
N MET A 18 11.60 5.56 0.77
CA MET A 18 10.44 5.39 -0.08
C MET A 18 10.57 3.97 -0.62
N ASP A 19 9.77 3.05 -0.06
CA ASP A 19 9.50 1.74 -0.66
C ASP A 19 8.80 1.99 -2.00
N ASN A 20 9.59 2.44 -2.97
CA ASN A 20 9.31 2.31 -4.37
C ASN A 20 9.63 0.85 -4.71
N LEU A 21 8.86 -0.07 -4.12
CA LEU A 21 8.84 -1.44 -4.57
C LEU A 21 8.18 -1.40 -5.95
N PRO A 22 8.91 -1.73 -7.04
CA PRO A 22 8.28 -1.90 -8.33
C PRO A 22 7.18 -2.94 -8.15
N GLN A 23 5.97 -2.61 -8.60
CA GLN A 23 4.96 -3.64 -8.79
C GLN A 23 5.61 -4.77 -9.57
N LEU A 24 5.54 -5.99 -9.04
CA LEU A 24 5.87 -7.19 -9.80
C LEU A 24 5.07 -7.12 -11.11
N PRO A 25 5.73 -7.01 -12.28
CA PRO A 25 5.03 -7.00 -13.54
C PRO A 25 4.33 -8.35 -13.69
N GLY A 26 3.02 -8.34 -13.98
CA GLY A 26 2.32 -9.53 -14.44
C GLY A 26 1.17 -10.07 -13.59
N MET A 27 0.71 -9.37 -12.56
CA MET A 27 -0.55 -9.77 -11.91
C MET A 27 -1.72 -9.17 -12.67
N ALA A 28 -2.12 -9.86 -13.75
CA ALA A 28 -3.33 -9.53 -14.51
C ALA A 28 -4.48 -9.25 -13.53
N PRO A 29 -5.28 -8.18 -13.73
CA PRO A 29 -6.48 -8.01 -12.94
C PRO A 29 -7.32 -9.29 -13.05
N PRO A 30 -7.90 -9.81 -11.95
CA PRO A 30 -8.88 -10.87 -12.08
C PRO A 30 -9.93 -10.39 -13.09
N ALA A 31 -10.35 -11.26 -14.00
CA ALA A 31 -11.00 -10.91 -15.27
C ALA A 31 -12.24 -9.99 -15.17
N ASN A 32 -12.75 -9.75 -13.96
CA ASN A 32 -13.93 -8.95 -13.66
C ASN A 32 -13.65 -7.66 -12.86
N LEU A 33 -12.38 -7.30 -12.60
CA LEU A 33 -12.05 -6.04 -11.95
C LEU A 33 -11.54 -5.01 -12.98
N PRO A 34 -11.93 -3.73 -12.85
CA PRO A 34 -11.35 -2.64 -13.62
C PRO A 34 -9.82 -2.59 -13.48
N ASP A 35 -9.15 -2.18 -14.55
CA ASP A 35 -7.70 -2.02 -14.56
C ASP A 35 -7.28 -0.81 -13.70
N MET A 36 -6.29 -1.01 -12.82
CA MET A 36 -5.77 0.05 -11.95
C MET A 36 -4.89 1.06 -12.69
N SER A 37 -4.53 0.81 -13.96
CA SER A 37 -3.85 1.81 -14.80
C SER A 37 -4.83 2.73 -15.53
N VAL A 38 -6.15 2.57 -15.34
CA VAL A 38 -7.16 3.45 -15.96
C VAL A 38 -7.44 4.64 -15.03
N PRO A 39 -7.25 5.90 -15.49
CA PRO A 39 -7.53 7.09 -14.69
C PRO A 39 -8.94 7.09 -14.08
N GLY A 40 -9.04 7.48 -12.81
CA GLY A 40 -10.31 7.50 -12.07
C GLY A 40 -10.74 6.14 -11.53
N THR A 41 -9.95 5.08 -11.72
CA THR A 41 -10.20 3.79 -11.04
C THR A 41 -9.76 3.89 -9.59
N CYS A 42 -10.72 3.83 -8.66
CA CYS A 42 -10.44 3.66 -7.25
C CYS A 42 -10.01 2.23 -7.00
N PHE A 43 -8.82 2.05 -6.44
CA PHE A 43 -8.24 0.75 -6.17
C PHE A 43 -8.05 0.53 -4.68
N MET A 44 -8.24 -0.72 -4.25
CA MET A 44 -7.90 -1.18 -2.91
C MET A 44 -7.41 -2.61 -2.95
N PHE A 45 -6.30 -2.92 -2.27
CA PHE A 45 -5.81 -4.27 -2.13
C PHE A 45 -5.07 -4.48 -0.81
N VAL A 46 -4.90 -5.74 -0.45
CA VAL A 46 -4.22 -6.16 0.77
C VAL A 46 -2.84 -6.71 0.42
N GLU A 47 -1.84 -6.37 1.22
CA GLU A 47 -0.53 -7.02 1.24
C GLU A 47 -0.39 -7.82 2.53
N ASP A 48 0.12 -9.05 2.42
CA ASP A 48 0.39 -9.97 3.52
C ASP A 48 1.89 -10.28 3.56
N PRO A 49 2.65 -9.73 4.52
CA PRO A 49 4.06 -10.04 4.72
C PRO A 49 4.33 -11.44 5.34
N GLY A 50 3.30 -12.16 5.79
CA GLY A 50 3.44 -13.46 6.45
C GLY A 50 3.82 -13.38 7.93
N ASP A 51 3.79 -12.19 8.55
CA ASP A 51 4.13 -11.97 9.96
C ASP A 51 2.89 -11.91 10.90
N GLY A 52 1.70 -12.15 10.35
CA GLY A 52 0.42 -12.08 11.08
C GLY A 52 -0.19 -10.67 11.11
N THR A 53 0.45 -9.69 10.49
CA THR A 53 -0.10 -8.36 10.22
C THR A 53 -0.36 -8.16 8.74
N PHE A 54 -1.12 -7.12 8.41
CA PHE A 54 -1.49 -6.80 7.03
C PHE A 54 -1.28 -5.32 6.72
N THR A 55 -1.14 -5.03 5.43
CA THR A 55 -1.18 -3.66 4.91
C THR A 55 -2.36 -3.50 3.96
N LEU A 56 -3.22 -2.52 4.22
CA LEU A 56 -4.25 -2.07 3.27
C LEU A 56 -3.68 -0.95 2.41
N VAL A 57 -3.69 -1.13 1.09
CA VAL A 57 -3.29 -0.12 0.12
C VAL A 57 -4.52 0.37 -0.63
N GLN A 58 -4.70 1.69 -0.74
CA GLN A 58 -5.81 2.27 -1.46
C GLN A 58 -5.46 3.59 -2.16
N GLY A 59 -6.16 3.92 -3.24
CA GLY A 59 -5.98 5.19 -3.94
C GLY A 59 -6.92 5.34 -5.13
N ILE A 60 -6.70 6.42 -5.89
CA ILE A 60 -7.37 6.69 -7.16
C ILE A 60 -6.28 6.70 -8.22
N SER A 61 -6.47 5.92 -9.28
CA SER A 61 -5.51 5.88 -10.38
C SER A 61 -5.47 7.20 -11.13
N ASP A 62 -4.25 7.67 -11.40
CA ASP A 62 -3.95 8.81 -12.26
C ASP A 62 -3.58 8.39 -13.70
N GLY A 63 -3.64 7.09 -14.01
CA GLY A 63 -3.21 6.52 -15.28
C GLY A 63 -1.74 6.07 -15.32
N SER A 64 -0.99 6.24 -14.23
CA SER A 64 0.37 5.70 -14.15
C SER A 64 0.35 4.18 -14.02
N GLU A 65 1.44 3.55 -14.46
CA GLU A 65 1.64 2.10 -14.31
C GLU A 65 1.68 1.70 -12.83
N VAL A 66 2.23 2.56 -11.97
CA VAL A 66 2.32 2.37 -10.52
C VAL A 66 1.59 3.52 -9.82
N PRO A 67 0.25 3.43 -9.67
CA PRO A 67 -0.53 4.49 -9.08
C PRO A 67 -0.19 4.67 -7.61
N VAL A 68 -0.07 5.94 -7.18
CA VAL A 68 0.26 6.29 -5.80
C VAL A 68 -0.94 5.98 -4.90
N GLY A 69 -0.69 5.19 -3.85
CA GLY A 69 -1.71 4.80 -2.87
C GLY A 69 -1.29 5.16 -1.45
N THR A 70 -2.30 5.37 -0.59
CA THR A 70 -2.12 5.42 0.86
C THR A 70 -2.00 4.00 1.40
N ARG A 71 -1.09 3.80 2.36
CA ARG A 71 -0.83 2.50 2.99
C ARG A 71 -1.16 2.55 4.48
N ALA A 72 -2.01 1.64 4.95
CA ALA A 72 -2.29 1.42 6.36
C ALA A 72 -1.66 0.09 6.78
N ARG A 73 -0.52 0.17 7.48
CA ARG A 73 0.34 -0.97 7.84
C ARG A 73 0.04 -1.49 9.25
N GLY A 74 0.49 -2.71 9.55
CA GLY A 74 0.47 -3.29 10.90
C GLY A 74 -0.93 -3.62 11.41
N LEU A 75 -1.87 -3.87 10.51
CA LEU A 75 -3.25 -4.19 10.86
C LEU A 75 -3.36 -5.66 11.25
N SER A 76 -4.05 -5.97 12.35
CA SER A 76 -4.54 -7.33 12.57
C SER A 76 -5.61 -7.70 11.52
N ALA A 77 -5.91 -8.99 11.37
CA ALA A 77 -6.96 -9.45 10.44
C ALA A 77 -8.33 -8.76 10.69
N ALA A 78 -8.70 -8.59 11.97
CA ALA A 78 -9.98 -7.97 12.33
C ALA A 78 -10.01 -6.47 12.02
N GLU A 79 -8.92 -5.75 12.31
CA GLU A 79 -8.79 -4.32 11.98
C GLU A 79 -8.76 -4.10 10.47
N LEU A 80 -8.11 -5.01 9.73
CA LEU A 80 -8.09 -5.00 8.28
C LEU A 80 -9.50 -5.17 7.72
N ASP A 81 -10.24 -6.21 8.13
CA ASP A 81 -11.58 -6.48 7.61
C ASP A 81 -12.53 -5.29 7.86
N ALA A 82 -12.53 -4.74 9.08
CA ALA A 82 -13.33 -3.58 9.43
C ALA A 82 -12.94 -2.33 8.63
N ARG A 83 -11.64 -2.08 8.44
CA ARG A 83 -11.17 -0.95 7.64
C ARG A 83 -11.50 -1.15 6.16
N TRP A 84 -11.32 -2.35 5.63
CA TRP A 84 -11.61 -2.68 4.24
C TRP A 84 -13.08 -2.41 3.90
N GLU A 85 -14.02 -2.86 4.75
CA GLU A 85 -15.45 -2.59 4.55
C GLU A 85 -15.75 -1.09 4.55
N LYS A 86 -15.19 -0.35 5.51
CA LYS A 86 -15.36 1.10 5.61
C LYS A 86 -14.87 1.81 4.34
N GLU A 87 -13.64 1.52 3.92
CA GLU A 87 -13.02 2.21 2.78
C GLU A 87 -13.69 1.81 1.46
N ARG A 88 -14.16 0.55 1.33
CA ARG A 88 -15.00 0.12 0.20
C ARG A 88 -16.31 0.90 0.13
N ALA A 89 -16.94 1.19 1.26
CA ALA A 89 -18.16 1.99 1.30
C ALA A 89 -17.89 3.45 0.87
N ILE A 90 -16.74 4.01 1.28
CA ILE A 90 -16.31 5.35 0.85
C ILE A 90 -16.11 5.40 -0.67
N MET A 91 -15.44 4.41 -1.25
CA MET A 91 -15.22 4.35 -2.71
C MET A 91 -16.53 4.30 -3.49
N GLN A 92 -17.57 3.63 -2.99
CA GLN A 92 -18.87 3.54 -3.65
C GLN A 92 -19.61 4.88 -3.76
N VAL A 93 -19.32 5.83 -2.88
CA VAL A 93 -19.98 7.14 -2.87
C VAL A 93 -19.08 8.28 -3.33
N ASN A 94 -17.78 8.02 -3.53
CA ASN A 94 -16.84 9.02 -3.99
C ASN A 94 -17.05 9.29 -5.50
N PRO A 95 -17.43 10.52 -5.90
CA PRO A 95 -17.69 10.85 -7.30
C PRO A 95 -16.43 10.80 -8.19
N GLU A 96 -15.23 10.80 -7.61
CA GLU A 96 -13.97 10.65 -8.35
C GLU A 96 -13.71 9.18 -8.76
N CYS A 97 -14.41 8.22 -8.14
CA CYS A 97 -14.32 6.82 -8.51
C CYS A 97 -15.19 6.53 -9.74
N LEU A 98 -14.58 6.61 -10.92
CA LEU A 98 -15.23 6.24 -12.18
C LEU A 98 -15.38 4.73 -12.33
N ALA A 99 -14.50 3.97 -11.67
CA ALA A 99 -14.54 2.52 -11.56
C ALA A 99 -13.95 2.07 -10.22
N ILE A 100 -14.29 0.86 -9.77
CA ILE A 100 -13.85 0.33 -8.46
C ILE A 100 -13.19 -1.03 -8.66
N SER A 101 -11.91 -1.14 -8.29
CA SER A 101 -11.13 -2.38 -8.27
C SER A 101 -10.67 -2.69 -6.86
N VAL A 102 -11.37 -3.59 -6.17
CA VAL A 102 -11.08 -3.93 -4.77
C VAL A 102 -10.77 -5.41 -4.61
N ARG A 103 -9.77 -5.72 -3.78
CA ARG A 103 -9.38 -7.08 -3.39
C ARG A 103 -9.28 -7.15 -1.87
N ASP A 104 -9.90 -8.16 -1.27
CA ASP A 104 -9.82 -8.42 0.17
C ASP A 104 -8.60 -9.30 0.52
N ARG A 105 -8.46 -9.65 1.80
CA ARG A 105 -7.33 -10.42 2.30
C ARG A 105 -7.25 -11.86 1.79
N THR A 106 -8.34 -12.43 1.27
CA THR A 106 -8.31 -13.77 0.62
C THR A 106 -7.56 -13.73 -0.71
N GLN A 107 -7.38 -12.52 -1.27
CA GLN A 107 -6.63 -12.22 -2.48
C GLN A 107 -5.41 -11.35 -2.19
N ALA A 108 -4.89 -11.44 -0.96
CA ALA A 108 -3.75 -10.65 -0.53
C ALA A 108 -2.54 -10.92 -1.42
N ARG A 109 -1.78 -9.87 -1.70
CA ARG A 109 -0.48 -9.97 -2.34
C ARG A 109 0.53 -10.39 -1.28
N GLU A 110 1.13 -11.55 -1.45
CA GLU A 110 2.28 -11.94 -0.65
C GLU A 110 3.42 -10.96 -0.93
N VAL A 111 3.93 -10.33 0.13
CA VAL A 111 5.10 -9.46 0.06
C VAL A 111 6.18 -10.08 0.93
N SER A 112 7.39 -10.28 0.41
CA SER A 112 8.46 -10.83 1.23
C SER A 112 8.82 -9.83 2.32
N ALA A 113 8.69 -10.22 3.60
CA ALA A 113 9.26 -9.47 4.70
C ALA A 113 10.78 -9.40 4.49
N SER A 114 11.28 -8.22 4.13
CA SER A 114 12.72 -7.96 3.93
C SER A 114 13.39 -7.64 5.25
#